data_AF-A0A7V0TYT3-F1
#
_entry.id   AF-A0A7V0TYT3-F1
#
_cell.length_a   1.000
_cell.length_b   1.000
_cell.length_c   1.000
_cell.angle_alpha   90.00
_cell.angle_beta   90.00
_cell.angle_gamma   90.00
#
_symmetry.space_group_name_H-M   'P 1'
#
loop_
_entity.id
_entity.type
_entity.pdbx_description
1 polymer ?
#
loop_
_entity_poly.entity_id
_entity_poly.type
_entity_poly.pdbx_seq_one_letter_code
_entity_poly.pdbx_strand_id
1 'polypeptide(L)'
;MDKQKIQDLLQVFLTLQVTKELPRQGFINFGFKRNESDSVAAHSFTVCALSFLLARYLEQQGYDCSADRALRIALVHDMGEAISG
;
A
#
# COMPACT_ATOMS: atom_id res chain seq x y z
N MET A 1 -17.01 17.92 -13.26
CA MET A 1 -16.89 16.63 -12.55
C MET A 1 -18.17 16.42 -11.77
N ASP A 2 -18.79 15.25 -11.91
CA ASP A 2 -20.07 14.92 -11.26
C ASP A 2 -19.91 14.89 -9.72
N LYS A 3 -20.78 15.60 -9.00
CA LYS A 3 -20.75 15.70 -7.52
C LYS A 3 -20.75 14.31 -6.88
N GLN A 4 -21.53 13.38 -7.42
CA GLN A 4 -21.62 12.02 -6.88
C GLN A 4 -20.27 11.31 -6.97
N LYS A 5 -19.58 11.41 -8.12
CA LYS A 5 -18.26 10.80 -8.31
C LYS A 5 -17.21 11.33 -7.34
N ILE A 6 -17.27 12.62 -6.98
CA ILE A 6 -16.37 13.22 -5.99
C ILE A 6 -16.62 12.61 -4.61
N GLN A 7 -17.89 12.43 -4.24
CA GLN A 7 -18.27 11.82 -2.97
C GLN A 7 -17.80 10.37 -2.89
N ASP A 8 -17.95 9.60 -3.98
CA ASP A 8 -17.50 8.21 -4.03
C ASP A 8 -15.96 8.11 -3.91
N LEU A 9 -15.21 8.96 -4.62
CA LEU A 9 -13.75 9.02 -4.51
C LEU A 9 -13.27 9.42 -3.12
N LEU A 10 -13.95 10.38 -2.49
CA LEU A 10 -13.66 10.78 -1.12
C LEU A 10 -13.90 9.61 -0.15
N GLN A 11 -14.98 8.86 -0.34
CA GLN A 11 -15.27 7.70 0.50
C GLN A 11 -14.18 6.63 0.39
N VAL A 12 -13.70 6.34 -0.83
CA VAL A 12 -12.55 5.44 -1.04
C VAL A 12 -11.33 5.97 -0.29
N PHE A 13 -10.99 7.25 -0.49
CA PHE A 13 -9.81 7.84 0.15
C PHE A 13 -9.89 7.81 1.68
N LEU A 14 -11.05 8.12 2.27
CA LEU A 14 -11.28 8.07 3.71
C LEU A 14 -11.20 6.64 4.25
N THR A 15 -11.72 5.65 3.50
CA THR A 15 -11.60 4.24 3.86
C THR A 15 -10.13 3.82 3.91
N LEU A 16 -9.33 4.23 2.93
CA LEU A 16 -7.90 3.95 2.90
C LEU A 16 -7.14 4.60 4.07
N GLN A 17 -7.62 5.70 4.66
CA GLN A 17 -6.95 6.32 5.82
C GLN A 17 -6.88 5.38 7.03
N VAL A 18 -7.80 4.40 7.15
CA VAL A 18 -7.80 3.40 8.24
C VAL A 18 -6.47 2.64 8.30
N THR A 19 -5.82 2.41 7.15
CA THR A 19 -4.53 1.70 7.05
C THR A 19 -3.39 2.38 7.80
N LYS A 20 -3.53 3.68 8.16
CA LYS A 20 -2.54 4.40 8.99
C LYS A 20 -2.54 3.93 10.44
N GLU A 21 -3.68 3.45 10.93
CA GLU A 21 -3.89 3.01 12.31
C GLU A 21 -3.94 1.48 12.45
N LEU A 22 -3.93 0.77 11.32
CA LEU A 22 -3.95 -0.68 11.26
C LEU A 22 -2.52 -1.24 11.38
N PRO A 23 -2.13 -1.86 12.51
CA PRO A 23 -0.84 -2.53 12.61
C PRO A 23 -0.84 -3.79 11.75
N ARG A 24 0.31 -4.17 11.21
CA ARG A 24 0.44 -5.43 10.46
C ARG A 24 0.22 -6.62 11.39
N GLN A 25 -0.82 -7.40 11.12
CA GLN A 25 -1.30 -8.48 11.99
C GLN A 25 -0.25 -9.56 12.27
N GLY A 26 0.69 -9.77 11.35
CA GLY A 26 1.82 -10.67 11.56
C GLY A 26 2.59 -10.38 12.86
N PHE A 27 2.90 -9.12 13.16
CA PHE A 27 3.60 -8.77 14.41
C PHE A 27 2.72 -8.95 15.64
N ILE A 28 1.45 -8.56 15.54
CA ILE A 28 0.49 -8.72 16.64
C ILE A 28 0.34 -10.20 17.01
N ASN A 29 0.24 -11.07 16.00
CA ASN A 29 0.17 -12.52 16.17
C ASN A 29 1.46 -13.10 16.77
N PHE A 30 2.61 -12.47 16.53
CA PHE A 30 3.89 -12.81 17.15
C PHE A 30 4.08 -12.22 18.56
N GLY A 31 3.09 -11.49 19.09
CA GLY A 31 3.09 -10.96 20.46
C GLY A 31 3.68 -9.55 20.61
N PHE A 32 3.98 -8.86 19.51
CA PHE A 32 4.39 -7.46 19.54
C PHE A 32 3.22 -6.57 19.94
N LYS A 33 3.52 -5.49 20.66
CA LYS A 33 2.53 -4.44 20.95
C LYS A 33 2.21 -3.67 19.68
N ARG A 34 1.03 -3.04 19.64
CA ARG A 34 0.60 -2.22 18.49
C ARG A 34 1.59 -1.12 18.11
N ASN A 35 2.29 -0.54 19.08
CA ASN A 35 3.29 0.52 18.85
C ASN A 35 4.68 -0.03 18.45
N GLU A 36 4.86 -1.35 18.44
CA GLU A 36 6.09 -2.02 18.00
C GLU A 36 5.95 -2.57 16.57
N SER A 37 4.74 -2.55 16.01
CA SER A 37 4.45 -2.86 14.60
C SER A 37 4.36 -1.56 13.80
N ASP A 38 4.87 -1.59 12.56
CA ASP A 38 4.49 -0.59 11.57
C ASP A 38 3.00 -0.76 11.17
N SER A 39 2.43 0.31 10.62
CA SER A 39 1.08 0.27 10.06
C SER A 39 1.09 -0.23 8.61
N VAL A 40 -0.05 -0.72 8.14
CA VAL A 40 -0.24 -1.15 6.74
C VAL A 40 0.08 -0.02 5.76
N ALA A 41 -0.25 1.23 6.10
CA ALA A 41 0.13 2.39 5.29
C ALA A 41 1.65 2.62 5.24
N ALA A 42 2.34 2.49 6.38
CA ALA A 42 3.80 2.65 6.45
C ALA A 42 4.50 1.55 5.65
N HIS A 43 4.04 0.30 5.78
CA HIS A 43 4.47 -0.82 4.97
C HIS A 43 4.30 -0.54 3.48
N SER A 44 3.08 -0.20 3.06
CA SER A 44 2.72 0.08 1.66
C SER A 44 3.58 1.18 1.03
N PHE A 45 3.91 2.23 1.79
CA PHE A 45 4.82 3.28 1.32
C PHE A 45 6.20 2.71 0.97
N THR A 46 6.80 1.93 1.87
CA THR A 46 8.12 1.34 1.63
C THR A 46 8.10 0.31 0.51
N VAL A 47 7.03 -0.48 0.37
CA VAL A 47 6.85 -1.43 -0.74
C VAL A 47 6.73 -0.69 -2.08
N CYS A 48 5.99 0.41 -2.16
CA CYS A 48 5.92 1.24 -3.35
C CYS A 48 7.30 1.78 -3.75
N ALA A 49 8.03 2.37 -2.78
CA ALA A 49 9.34 2.94 -3.02
C ALA A 49 10.34 1.87 -3.50
N LEU A 50 10.41 0.73 -2.79
CA LEU A 50 11.29 -0.38 -3.13
C LEU A 50 10.95 -0.97 -4.51
N SER A 51 9.66 -1.28 -4.74
CA SER A 51 9.23 -1.91 -5.99
C SER A 51 9.52 -1.03 -7.20
N PHE A 52 9.27 0.28 -7.09
CA PHE A 52 9.58 1.22 -8.16
C PHE A 52 11.09 1.31 -8.42
N LEU A 53 11.91 1.51 -7.38
CA LEU A 53 13.36 1.65 -7.54
C LEU A 53 14.00 0.36 -8.07
N LEU A 54 13.59 -0.80 -7.55
CA LEU A 54 14.09 -2.10 -7.98
C LEU A 54 13.67 -2.42 -9.41
N ALA A 55 12.39 -2.20 -9.76
CA ALA A 55 11.92 -2.44 -11.12
C ALA A 55 12.66 -1.55 -12.12
N ARG A 56 12.89 -0.26 -11.80
CA ARG A 56 13.70 0.63 -12.64
C ARG A 56 15.12 0.13 -12.84
N TYR A 57 15.75 -0.39 -11.79
CA TYR A 57 17.08 -0.99 -11.90
C TYR A 57 17.05 -2.20 -12.85
N LEU A 58 16.05 -3.08 -12.71
CA LEU A 58 15.89 -4.27 -13.56
C LEU A 58 15.60 -3.90 -15.02
N GLU A 59 14.76 -2.90 -15.29
CA GLU A 59 14.55 -2.36 -16.65
C GLU A 59 15.88 -1.93 -17.27
N GLN A 60 16.71 -1.21 -16.51
CA GLN A 60 18.02 -0.75 -16.99
C GLN A 60 19.00 -1.90 -17.27
N GLN A 61 18.82 -3.05 -16.64
CA GLN A 61 19.61 -4.26 -16.92
C GLN A 61 19.03 -5.10 -18.09
N GLY A 62 17.94 -4.64 -18.72
CA GLY A 62 17.31 -5.33 -19.86
C GLY A 62 16.31 -6.42 -19.47
N TYR A 63 15.89 -6.51 -18.20
CA TYR A 63 14.81 -7.40 -17.80
C TYR A 63 13.44 -6.83 -18.20
N ASP A 64 12.51 -7.71 -18.57
CA ASP A 64 11.11 -7.36 -18.79
C ASP A 64 10.38 -7.14 -17.45
N CYS A 65 10.56 -5.94 -16.87
CA CYS A 65 10.01 -5.59 -15.56
C CYS A 65 9.54 -4.13 -15.52
N SER A 66 8.29 -3.85 -15.90
CA SER A 66 7.80 -2.45 -15.93
C SER A 66 7.74 -1.80 -14.54
N ALA A 67 8.46 -0.71 -14.33
CA ALA A 67 8.46 0.03 -13.06
C ALA A 67 7.11 0.72 -12.76
N ASP A 68 6.44 1.25 -13.78
CA ASP A 68 5.08 1.79 -13.65
C ASP A 68 4.08 0.70 -13.24
N ARG A 69 4.17 -0.49 -13.88
CA ARG A 69 3.33 -1.64 -13.51
C ARG A 69 3.59 -2.10 -12.08
N ALA A 70 4.87 -2.21 -11.69
CA ALA A 70 5.26 -2.61 -10.34
C ALA A 70 4.72 -1.64 -9.28
N LEU A 71 4.83 -0.33 -9.52
CA LEU A 71 4.31 0.70 -8.62
C LEU A 71 2.78 0.64 -8.49
N ARG A 72 2.04 0.43 -9.59
CA ARG A 72 0.57 0.30 -9.54
C ARG A 72 0.13 -0.91 -8.74
N ILE A 73 0.84 -2.05 -8.87
CA ILE A 73 0.56 -3.26 -8.08
C ILE A 73 0.85 -2.96 -6.60
N ALA A 74 2.03 -2.43 -6.29
CA ALA A 74 2.41 -2.09 -4.92
C ALA A 74 1.44 -1.10 -4.25
N LEU A 75 0.88 -0.16 -5.01
CA LEU A 75 -0.08 0.82 -4.48
C LEU A 75 -1.38 0.16 -4.01
N VAL A 76 -1.85 -0.88 -4.70
CA VAL A 76 -3.17 -1.47 -4.46
C VAL A 76 -3.15 -2.81 -3.70
N HIS A 77 -1.98 -3.43 -3.54
CA HIS A 77 -1.88 -4.82 -3.06
C HIS A 77 -2.54 -5.06 -1.70
N ASP A 78 -2.37 -4.12 -0.75
CA ASP A 78 -2.92 -4.23 0.61
C ASP A 78 -4.12 -3.28 0.85
N MET A 79 -4.66 -2.63 -0.18
CA MET A 79 -5.82 -1.73 0.01
C MET A 79 -7.04 -2.46 0.59
N GLY A 80 -7.16 -3.77 0.35
CA GLY A 80 -8.23 -4.61 0.91
C GLY A 80 -8.19 -4.70 2.44
N GLU A 81 -7.01 -4.54 3.06
CA GLU A 81 -6.86 -4.58 4.53
C GLU A 81 -7.57 -3.43 5.23
N ALA A 82 -7.88 -2.34 4.51
CA ALA A 82 -8.72 -1.27 5.04
C ALA A 82 -10.14 -1.75 5.44
N ILE A 83 -10.58 -2.90 4.93
CA ILE A 83 -11.88 -3.52 5.23
C ILE A 83 -11.73 -4.87 5.94
N SER A 84 -10.79 -5.72 5.49
CA SER A 84 -10.62 -7.06 6.06
C SER A 84 -9.89 -7.07 7.39
N GLY A 85 -9.06 -6.04 7.65
CA GLY A 85 -8.14 -5.99 8.78
C GLY A 85 -6.94 -6.90 8.64
#